data_AF-A0A6I1QRW2-F1
#
_entry.id   AF-A0A6I1QRW2-F1
#
_cell.length_a   1.000
_cell.length_b   1.000
_cell.length_c   1.000
_cell.angle_alpha   90.00
_cell.angle_beta   90.00
_cell.angle_gamma   90.00
#
_symmetry.space_group_name_H-M   'P 1'
#
loop_
_entity.id
_entity.type
_entity.pdbx_description
1 polymer ?
#
loop_
_entity_poly.entity_id
_entity_poly.type
_entity_poly.pdbx_seq_one_letter_code
_entity_poly.pdbx_strand_id
1 'polypeptide(L)'
;MPTFVDVNVPMYAAGADHPLKAPCVAVLEAVAEHPDRFFTDSECFQELIHRYRSQRRWQSGRRVFDAFEVLMSGRVAAVGVGDVSLAAQMTADYPTVDTRDLVHAAVMRRLGSVTILSSDAGYDAIDGLARLSPDQPGVIDY
;
A
#
# COMPACT_ATOMS: atom_id res chain seq x y z
N MET A 1 14.88 -6.99 -0.06
CA MET A 1 14.07 -6.41 -1.14
C MET A 1 13.15 -5.37 -0.52
N PRO A 2 12.78 -4.29 -1.24
CA PRO A 2 12.00 -3.22 -0.65
C PRO A 2 10.59 -3.69 -0.28
N THR A 3 10.01 -3.10 0.75
CA THR A 3 8.68 -3.37 1.29
C THR A 3 7.65 -2.50 0.56
N PHE A 4 6.53 -3.10 0.16
CA PHE A 4 5.42 -2.35 -0.46
C PHE A 4 4.66 -1.55 0.60
N VAL A 5 4.30 -0.30 0.31
CA VAL A 5 3.46 0.55 1.18
C VAL A 5 2.08 0.64 0.55
N ASP A 6 1.09 0.09 1.25
CA ASP A 6 -0.32 0.10 0.85
C ASP A 6 -0.97 1.48 1.06
N VAL A 7 -2.01 1.79 0.29
CA VAL A 7 -2.75 3.05 0.32
C VAL A 7 -3.42 3.32 1.66
N ASN A 8 -3.77 2.28 2.42
CA ASN A 8 -4.38 2.48 3.74
C ASN A 8 -3.43 3.20 4.71
N VAL A 9 -2.11 3.06 4.57
CA VAL A 9 -1.12 3.71 5.44
C VAL A 9 -1.21 5.25 5.36
N PRO A 10 -1.05 5.91 4.19
CA PRO A 10 -1.21 7.35 4.10
C PRO A 10 -2.64 7.82 4.39
N MET A 11 -3.66 6.99 4.12
CA MET A 11 -5.04 7.34 4.47
C MET A 11 -5.29 7.37 5.98
N TYR A 12 -4.79 6.39 6.74
CA TYR A 12 -4.92 6.37 8.19
C TYR A 12 -4.08 7.47 8.84
N ALA A 13 -2.84 7.69 8.38
CA ALA A 13 -1.97 8.76 8.88
C ALA A 13 -2.63 10.15 8.74
N ALA A 14 -3.26 10.42 7.59
CA ALA A 14 -3.96 11.67 7.33
C ALA A 14 -5.42 11.71 7.86
N GLY A 15 -5.92 10.58 8.34
CA GLY A 15 -7.31 10.38 8.72
C GLY A 15 -7.73 11.11 10.01
N ALA A 16 -9.01 10.92 10.36
CA ALA A 16 -9.52 11.32 11.68
C ALA A 16 -8.92 10.45 12.79
N ASP A 17 -9.30 10.69 14.04
CA ASP A 17 -8.80 9.91 15.17
C ASP A 17 -9.15 8.42 15.01
N HIS A 18 -8.11 7.59 14.98
CA HIS A 18 -8.18 6.15 14.78
C HIS A 18 -6.95 5.50 15.45
N PRO A 19 -7.06 4.30 16.05
CA PRO A 19 -5.93 3.61 16.65
C PRO A 19 -4.72 3.44 15.71
N LEU A 20 -4.97 3.23 14.42
CA LEU A 20 -3.93 3.08 13.39
C LEU A 20 -3.28 4.40 12.94
N LYS A 21 -3.80 5.57 13.35
CA LYS A 21 -3.26 6.85 12.88
C LYS A 21 -1.81 7.06 13.31
N ALA A 22 -1.51 6.94 14.59
CA ALA A 22 -0.15 7.12 15.10
C ALA A 22 0.83 6.05 14.57
N PRO A 23 0.47 4.75 14.54
CA PRO A 23 1.30 3.74 13.89
C PRO A 23 1.58 4.02 12.41
N CYS A 24 0.58 4.43 11.63
CA CYS A 24 0.78 4.77 10.22
C CYS A 24 1.64 6.04 10.03
N VAL A 25 1.57 7.02 10.94
CA VAL A 25 2.48 8.17 10.92
C VAL A 25 3.92 7.71 11.11
N ALA A 26 4.18 6.84 12.10
CA ALA A 26 5.53 6.30 12.35
C ALA A 26 6.05 5.48 11.14
N VAL A 27 5.18 4.73 10.46
CA VAL A 27 5.55 4.06 9.20
C VAL A 27 5.97 5.07 8.13
N LEU A 28 5.23 6.16 7.93
CA LEU A 28 5.61 7.17 6.92
C LEU A 28 6.90 7.92 7.30
N GLU A 29 7.17 8.12 8.59
CA GLU A 29 8.45 8.64 9.08
C GLU A 29 9.60 7.70 8.71
N ALA A 30 9.46 6.39 8.97
CA ALA A 30 10.44 5.39 8.55
C ALA A 30 10.64 5.35 7.01
N VAL A 31 9.56 5.53 6.23
CA VAL A 31 9.63 5.64 4.77
C VAL A 31 10.46 6.85 4.33
N ALA A 32 10.40 7.95 5.07
CA ALA A 32 11.20 9.15 4.79
C ALA A 32 12.67 8.98 5.21
N GLU A 33 12.93 8.27 6.31
CA GLU A 33 14.29 8.02 6.82
C GLU A 33 15.05 6.96 6.01
N HIS A 34 14.33 5.96 5.48
CA HIS A 34 14.91 4.84 4.74
C HIS A 34 14.24 4.61 3.37
N PRO A 35 14.25 5.61 2.46
CA PRO A 35 13.48 5.58 1.23
C PRO A 35 13.77 4.36 0.34
N ASP A 36 15.02 3.89 0.27
CA ASP A 36 15.42 2.73 -0.55
C ASP A 36 14.82 1.40 -0.08
N ARG A 37 14.24 1.37 1.13
CA ARG A 37 13.59 0.18 1.68
C ARG A 37 12.11 0.07 1.32
N PHE A 38 11.53 1.05 0.62
CA PHE A 38 10.10 1.07 0.35
C PHE A 38 9.75 1.47 -1.07
N PHE A 39 8.63 0.95 -1.53
CA PHE A 39 8.00 1.34 -2.79
C PHE A 39 6.48 1.21 -2.68
N THR A 40 5.75 1.74 -3.65
CA THR A 40 4.31 1.54 -3.82
C THR A 40 4.03 1.38 -5.31
N ASP A 41 2.77 1.32 -5.73
CA ASP A 41 2.41 1.31 -7.15
C ASP A 41 1.38 2.37 -7.53
N SER A 42 1.14 2.49 -8.84
CA SER A 42 0.18 3.45 -9.39
C SER A 42 -1.27 3.16 -8.98
N GLU A 43 -1.62 1.92 -8.60
CA GLU A 43 -2.99 1.57 -8.17
C GLU A 43 -3.28 2.18 -6.78
N CYS A 44 -2.31 2.26 -5.89
CA CYS A 44 -2.49 2.95 -4.59
C CYS A 44 -2.92 4.41 -4.78
N PHE A 45 -2.33 5.12 -5.74
CA PHE A 45 -2.70 6.51 -6.03
C PHE A 45 -4.11 6.62 -6.65
N GLN A 46 -4.48 5.67 -7.52
CA GLN A 46 -5.84 5.60 -8.07
C GLN A 46 -6.88 5.34 -6.98
N GLU A 47 -6.61 4.41 -6.07
CA GLU A 47 -7.50 4.14 -4.94
C GLU A 47 -7.63 5.35 -4.03
N LEU A 48 -6.53 6.04 -3.70
CA LEU A 48 -6.57 7.25 -2.89
C LEU A 48 -7.52 8.29 -3.50
N ILE A 49 -7.36 8.56 -4.81
CA ILE A 49 -8.26 9.48 -5.54
C ILE A 49 -9.70 9.01 -5.43
N HIS A 50 -9.96 7.74 -5.75
CA HIS A 50 -11.30 7.17 -5.74
C HIS A 50 -11.96 7.28 -4.36
N ARG A 51 -11.24 6.91 -3.28
CA ARG A 51 -11.72 6.96 -1.89
C ARG A 51 -12.07 8.37 -1.44
N TYR A 52 -11.21 9.35 -1.68
CA TYR A 52 -11.49 10.72 -1.27
C TYR A 52 -12.58 11.39 -2.12
N ARG A 53 -12.69 11.04 -3.41
CA ARG A 53 -13.77 11.54 -4.27
C ARG A 53 -15.13 10.95 -3.89
N SER A 54 -15.21 9.65 -3.61
CA SER A 54 -16.48 8.99 -3.20
C SER A 54 -17.02 9.57 -1.89
N GLN A 55 -16.12 10.00 -0.99
CA GLN A 55 -16.46 10.70 0.25
C GLN A 55 -16.75 12.19 0.08
N ARG A 56 -16.62 12.77 -1.12
CA ARG A 56 -16.69 14.23 -1.39
C ARG A 56 -15.67 15.05 -0.59
N ARG A 57 -14.51 14.46 -0.26
CA ARG A 57 -13.44 15.06 0.55
C ARG A 57 -12.17 15.37 -0.26
N TRP A 58 -12.30 15.54 -1.58
CA TRP A 58 -11.15 15.66 -2.48
C TRP A 58 -10.20 16.82 -2.12
N GLN A 59 -10.68 17.95 -1.61
CA GLN A 59 -9.77 19.04 -1.19
C GLN A 59 -8.78 18.59 -0.11
N SER A 60 -9.22 17.73 0.82
CA SER A 60 -8.31 17.13 1.81
C SER A 60 -7.50 15.99 1.20
N GLY A 61 -8.14 15.15 0.39
CA GLY A 61 -7.49 14.05 -0.32
C GLY A 61 -6.34 14.50 -1.22
N ARG A 62 -6.47 15.68 -1.85
CA ARG A 62 -5.43 16.27 -2.68
C ARG A 62 -4.15 16.52 -1.89
N ARG A 63 -4.24 17.00 -0.65
CA ARG A 63 -3.06 17.19 0.21
C ARG A 63 -2.39 15.87 0.57
N VAL A 64 -3.17 14.82 0.81
CA VAL A 64 -2.62 13.48 1.09
C VAL A 64 -1.95 12.90 -0.15
N PHE A 65 -2.58 13.06 -1.31
CA PHE A 65 -2.03 12.66 -2.60
C PHE A 65 -0.68 13.35 -2.86
N ASP A 66 -0.64 14.69 -2.80
CA ASP A 66 0.56 15.47 -3.11
C ASP A 66 1.71 15.12 -2.13
N ALA A 67 1.40 14.95 -0.84
CA ALA A 67 2.40 14.56 0.16
C ALA A 67 2.93 13.14 -0.08
N PHE A 68 2.05 12.19 -0.42
CA PHE A 68 2.44 10.81 -0.67
C PHE A 68 3.23 10.66 -1.99
N GLU A 69 2.88 11.46 -3.02
CA GLU A 69 3.61 11.52 -4.28
C GLU A 69 5.05 12.03 -4.08
N VAL A 70 5.22 13.11 -3.30
CA VAL A 70 6.55 13.62 -2.93
C VAL A 70 7.33 12.57 -2.14
N LEU A 71 6.70 11.96 -1.13
CA LEU A 71 7.34 10.95 -0.30
C LEU A 71 7.83 9.78 -1.15
N MET A 72 7.01 9.26 -2.06
CA MET A 72 7.30 8.07 -2.88
C MET A 72 7.99 8.40 -4.21
N SER A 73 8.51 9.60 -4.39
CA SER A 73 9.14 10.03 -5.64
C SER A 73 10.23 9.06 -6.12
N GLY A 74 10.14 8.63 -7.38
CA GLY A 74 11.05 7.64 -7.97
C GLY A 74 10.81 6.18 -7.53
N ARG A 75 9.82 5.92 -6.67
CA ARG A 75 9.56 4.62 -6.03
C ARG A 75 8.10 4.18 -6.17
N VAL A 76 7.46 4.61 -7.26
CA VAL A 76 6.11 4.20 -7.66
C VAL A 76 6.22 3.27 -8.86
N ALA A 77 5.90 1.99 -8.65
CA ALA A 77 5.87 1.00 -9.71
C ALA A 77 4.66 1.23 -10.63
N ALA A 78 4.88 1.15 -11.95
CA ALA A 78 3.79 1.14 -12.90
C ALA A 78 3.06 -0.21 -12.85
N VAL A 79 1.73 -0.18 -12.83
CA VAL A 79 0.88 -1.36 -13.03
C VAL A 79 0.74 -1.59 -14.54
N GLY A 80 1.20 -2.74 -15.01
CA GLY A 80 1.14 -3.14 -16.42
C GLY A 80 0.04 -4.18 -16.71
N VAL A 81 -0.22 -4.41 -17.99
CA VAL A 81 -1.19 -5.44 -18.45
C VAL A 81 -0.85 -6.84 -17.94
N GLY A 82 0.44 -7.15 -17.77
CA GLY A 82 0.89 -8.42 -17.20
C GLY A 82 0.51 -8.56 -15.72
N ASP A 83 0.57 -7.48 -14.95
CA ASP A 83 0.17 -7.47 -13.54
C ASP A 83 -1.33 -7.71 -13.40
N VAL A 84 -2.14 -7.02 -14.22
CA VAL A 84 -3.60 -7.19 -14.24
C VAL A 84 -4.00 -8.60 -14.68
N SER A 85 -3.32 -9.15 -15.67
CA SER A 85 -3.58 -10.50 -16.17
C SER A 85 -3.22 -11.57 -15.14
N LEU A 86 -2.10 -11.39 -14.41
CA LEU A 86 -1.71 -12.26 -13.30
C LEU A 86 -2.69 -12.14 -12.13
N ALA A 87 -3.08 -10.93 -11.74
CA ALA A 87 -4.08 -10.71 -10.70
C ALA A 87 -5.41 -11.41 -11.02
N ALA A 88 -5.86 -11.34 -12.28
CA ALA A 88 -7.05 -12.05 -12.74
C ALA A 88 -6.92 -13.58 -12.61
N GLN A 89 -5.76 -14.16 -12.91
CA GLN A 89 -5.50 -15.59 -12.72
C GLN A 89 -5.50 -15.98 -11.23
N MET A 90 -4.91 -15.13 -10.38
CA MET A 90 -4.82 -15.32 -8.94
C MET A 90 -6.19 -15.36 -8.24
N THR A 91 -7.26 -14.85 -8.87
CA THR A 91 -8.62 -14.92 -8.31
C THR A 91 -9.12 -16.35 -8.08
N ALA A 92 -8.62 -17.32 -8.83
CA ALA A 92 -8.98 -18.73 -8.66
C ALA A 92 -8.37 -19.32 -7.38
N ASP A 93 -7.14 -18.90 -7.05
CA ASP A 93 -6.40 -19.40 -5.89
C ASP A 93 -6.76 -18.63 -4.61
N TYR A 94 -7.13 -17.35 -4.74
CA TYR A 94 -7.41 -16.44 -3.62
C TYR A 94 -8.80 -15.77 -3.75
N PRO A 95 -9.90 -16.53 -3.70
CA PRO A 95 -11.24 -16.02 -4.02
C PRO A 95 -11.79 -14.99 -3.03
N THR A 96 -11.17 -14.83 -1.87
CA THR A 96 -11.59 -13.88 -0.81
C THR A 96 -10.79 -12.58 -0.77
N VAL A 97 -9.73 -12.47 -1.57
CA VAL A 97 -8.84 -11.29 -1.61
C VAL A 97 -9.41 -10.24 -2.57
N ASP A 98 -9.35 -8.96 -2.21
CA ASP A 98 -9.82 -7.88 -3.10
C ASP A 98 -9.04 -7.86 -4.41
N THR A 99 -9.71 -7.48 -5.50
CA THR A 99 -9.07 -7.43 -6.81
C THR A 99 -7.90 -6.45 -6.86
N ARG A 100 -7.95 -5.33 -6.12
CA ARG A 100 -6.84 -4.37 -6.03
C ARG A 100 -5.65 -4.96 -5.28
N ASP A 101 -5.91 -5.68 -4.20
CA ASP A 101 -4.86 -6.37 -3.44
C ASP A 101 -4.17 -7.45 -4.29
N LEU A 102 -4.91 -8.14 -5.15
CA LEU A 102 -4.32 -9.07 -6.11
C LEU A 102 -3.46 -8.35 -7.16
N VAL A 103 -3.80 -7.12 -7.56
CA VAL A 103 -2.96 -6.29 -8.43
C VAL A 103 -1.67 -5.90 -7.71
N HIS A 104 -1.75 -5.45 -6.46
CA HIS A 104 -0.58 -5.17 -5.63
C HIS A 104 0.33 -6.41 -5.51
N ALA A 105 -0.25 -7.57 -5.19
CA ALA A 105 0.49 -8.83 -5.10
C ALA A 105 1.13 -9.24 -6.43
N ALA A 106 0.48 -9.00 -7.57
CA ALA A 106 1.04 -9.26 -8.89
C ALA A 106 2.24 -8.35 -9.20
N VAL A 107 2.14 -7.05 -8.91
CA VAL A 107 3.25 -6.09 -9.03
C VAL A 107 4.43 -6.51 -8.15
N MET A 108 4.15 -6.88 -6.90
CA MET A 108 5.16 -7.34 -5.95
C MET A 108 5.87 -8.61 -6.44
N ARG A 109 5.12 -9.61 -6.93
CA ARG A 109 5.68 -10.83 -7.54
C ARG A 109 6.60 -10.51 -8.71
N ARG A 110 6.21 -9.60 -9.60
CA ARG A 110 7.06 -9.16 -10.74
C ARG A 110 8.35 -8.49 -10.27
N LEU A 111 8.31 -7.74 -9.18
CA LEU A 111 9.46 -7.04 -8.62
C LEU A 111 10.24 -7.88 -7.60
N GLY A 112 9.80 -9.11 -7.34
CA GLY A 112 10.35 -10.02 -6.34
C GLY A 112 10.17 -9.56 -4.89
N SER A 113 9.30 -8.58 -4.62
CA SER A 113 8.97 -8.20 -3.25
C SER A 113 7.99 -9.20 -2.64
N VAL A 114 8.20 -9.50 -1.37
CA VAL A 114 7.40 -10.48 -0.60
C VAL A 114 6.87 -9.87 0.70
N THR A 115 6.97 -8.55 0.86
CA THR A 115 6.61 -7.89 2.12
C THR A 115 5.79 -6.64 1.84
N ILE A 116 4.65 -6.50 2.52
CA ILE A 116 3.71 -5.39 2.39
C ILE A 116 3.38 -4.79 3.75
N LEU A 117 3.49 -3.46 3.88
CA LEU A 117 3.00 -2.68 5.01
C LEU A 117 1.55 -2.31 4.76
N SER A 118 0.64 -2.98 5.48
CA SER A 118 -0.80 -2.82 5.33
C SER A 118 -1.55 -3.23 6.60
N SER A 119 -2.62 -2.49 6.91
CA SER A 119 -3.59 -2.90 7.93
C SER A 119 -4.60 -3.94 7.45
N ASP A 120 -4.62 -4.29 6.16
CA ASP A 120 -5.61 -5.22 5.60
C ASP A 120 -5.17 -6.69 5.78
N ALA A 121 -5.84 -7.42 6.67
CA ALA A 121 -5.57 -8.83 6.90
C ALA A 121 -5.86 -9.74 5.69
N GLY A 122 -6.51 -9.24 4.63
CA GLY A 122 -6.74 -9.98 3.39
C GLY A 122 -5.45 -10.49 2.75
N TYR A 123 -4.34 -9.75 2.88
CA TYR A 123 -3.03 -10.19 2.39
C TYR A 123 -2.49 -11.44 3.10
N ASP A 124 -2.94 -11.74 4.32
CA ASP A 124 -2.51 -12.93 5.07
C ASP A 124 -2.97 -14.24 4.38
N ALA A 125 -3.91 -14.16 3.44
CA ALA A 125 -4.37 -15.28 2.63
C ALA A 125 -3.47 -15.58 1.40
N ILE A 126 -2.54 -14.68 1.05
CA ILE A 126 -1.70 -14.84 -0.15
C ILE A 126 -0.40 -15.56 0.20
N ASP A 127 -0.21 -16.77 -0.34
CA ASP A 127 1.01 -17.55 -0.10
C ASP A 127 2.28 -16.81 -0.53
N GLY A 128 3.28 -16.84 0.35
CA GLY A 128 4.59 -16.22 0.11
C GLY A 128 4.61 -14.70 0.30
N LEU A 129 3.50 -14.09 0.69
CA LEU A 129 3.42 -12.67 1.04
C LEU A 129 3.42 -12.50 2.57
N ALA A 130 4.30 -11.65 3.07
CA ALA A 130 4.36 -11.28 4.48
C ALA A 130 3.74 -9.89 4.66
N ARG A 131 2.59 -9.84 5.33
CA ARG A 131 2.00 -8.57 5.75
C ARG A 131 2.63 -8.10 7.06
N LEU A 132 2.98 -6.83 7.07
CA LEU A 132 3.47 -6.07 8.20
C LEU A 132 2.39 -5.08 8.62
N SER A 133 1.74 -5.33 9.76
CA SER A 133 0.71 -4.42 10.27
C SER A 133 1.35 -3.17 10.88
N PRO A 134 0.88 -1.94 10.60
CA PRO A 134 1.47 -0.73 11.16
C PRO A 134 1.53 -0.70 12.70
N ASP A 135 0.55 -1.32 13.36
CA ASP A 135 0.43 -1.43 14.82
C ASP A 135 1.23 -2.58 15.44
N GLN A 136 1.93 -3.38 14.63
CA GLN A 136 2.79 -4.45 15.11
C GLN A 136 4.09 -3.87 15.71
N PRO A 137 4.50 -4.28 16.93
CA PRO A 137 5.77 -3.86 17.49
C PRO A 137 6.96 -4.25 16.59
N GLY A 138 7.91 -3.32 16.43
CA GLY A 138 9.15 -3.53 15.68
C GLY A 138 9.00 -3.56 14.14
N VAL A 139 7.83 -3.19 13.62
CA VAL A 139 7.54 -3.21 12.18
C VAL A 139 8.38 -2.22 11.35
N ILE A 140 8.97 -1.23 12.03
CA ILE A 140 9.84 -0.19 11.46
C ILE A 140 11.28 -0.25 11.99
N ASP A 141 11.68 -1.34 12.63
CA ASP A 141 13.05 -1.51 13.14
C ASP A 141 13.98 -1.88 11.96
N TYR A 142 14.55 -0.86 11.33
CA TYR A 142 15.38 -0.96 10.13
C TYR A 142 16.86 -0.68 10.37
#